data_AF-F0ZFX6-F1
#
_entry.id   AF-F0ZFX6-F1
#
_cell.length_a   1.000
_cell.length_b   1.000
_cell.length_c   1.000
_cell.angle_alpha   90.00
_cell.angle_beta   90.00
_cell.angle_gamma   90.00
#
_symmetry.space_group_name_H-M   'P 1'
#
loop_
_entity.id
_entity.type
_entity.pdbx_description
1 polymer ?
#
loop_
_entity_poly.entity_id
_entity_poly.type
_entity_poly.pdbx_seq_one_letter_code
_entity_poly.pdbx_strand_id
1 'polypeptide(L)'
;MDNGNKLRDAAKSGDEERCKELIKEGPNTIINYKDRSGFTPLHMAAMFGHKNICTILLENGADKTIQSLDNETPSDVAKTVTLGNYINTFSK
;
A
#
# COMPACT_ATOMS: atom_id res chain seq x y z
N MET A 1 6.00 -1.33 -19.17
CA MET A 1 5.96 -0.14 -18.29
C MET A 1 5.25 -0.57 -17.03
N ASP A 2 6.02 -0.85 -15.97
CA ASP A 2 5.52 -1.52 -14.77
C ASP A 2 4.77 -0.52 -13.88
N ASN A 3 3.51 -0.23 -14.21
CA ASN A 3 2.68 0.73 -13.47
C ASN A 3 2.53 0.35 -11.97
N GLY A 4 2.62 -0.95 -11.63
CA GLY A 4 2.69 -1.41 -10.24
C GLY A 4 3.95 -0.95 -9.49
N ASN A 5 5.11 -0.93 -10.17
CA ASN A 5 6.35 -0.39 -9.59
C ASN A 5 6.22 1.11 -9.34
N LYS A 6 5.56 1.86 -10.24
CA LYS A 6 5.36 3.31 -10.07
C LYS A 6 4.51 3.65 -8.84
N LEU A 7 3.39 2.94 -8.63
CA LEU A 7 2.52 3.20 -7.48
C LEU A 7 3.23 2.85 -6.17
N ARG A 8 3.99 1.75 -6.17
CA ARG A 8 4.81 1.35 -5.03
C ARG A 8 5.87 2.40 -4.69
N ASP A 9 6.58 2.93 -5.70
CA ASP A 9 7.63 3.92 -5.50
C ASP A 9 7.06 5.27 -5.00
N ALA A 10 5.88 5.67 -5.50
CA ALA A 10 5.13 6.80 -4.97
C ALA A 10 4.70 6.57 -3.50
N ALA A 11 4.17 5.37 -3.20
CA ALA A 11 3.78 4.99 -1.84
C ALA A 11 4.96 4.96 -0.87
N LYS A 12 6.14 4.52 -1.32
CA LYS A 12 7.39 4.53 -0.54
C LYS A 12 7.89 5.95 -0.26
N SER A 13 7.85 6.83 -1.27
CA SER A 13 8.37 8.20 -1.17
C SER A 13 7.45 9.15 -0.39
N GLY A 14 6.18 8.78 -0.19
CA GLY A 14 5.20 9.66 0.46
C GLY A 14 4.47 10.59 -0.52
N ASP A 15 4.54 10.31 -1.83
CA ASP A 15 3.91 11.11 -2.87
C ASP A 15 2.41 10.78 -3.02
N GLU A 16 1.58 11.46 -2.21
CA GLU A 16 0.13 11.27 -2.19
C GLU A 16 -0.55 11.62 -3.51
N GLU A 17 -0.13 12.71 -4.16
CA GLU A 17 -0.73 13.16 -5.43
C GLU A 17 -0.45 12.14 -6.52
N ARG A 18 0.80 11.69 -6.63
CA ARG A 18 1.16 10.68 -7.62
C ARG A 18 0.47 9.34 -7.37
N CYS A 19 0.25 8.96 -6.11
CA CYS A 19 -0.57 7.78 -5.79
C CYS A 19 -1.99 7.93 -6.34
N LYS A 20 -2.64 9.07 -6.11
CA LYS A 20 -4.01 9.34 -6.59
C LYS A 20 -4.09 9.36 -8.11
N GLU A 21 -3.12 9.96 -8.79
CA GLU A 21 -3.05 9.97 -10.25
C GLU A 21 -2.91 8.55 -10.82
N LEU A 22 -1.96 7.78 -10.32
CA LEU A 22 -1.70 6.42 -10.81
C LEU A 22 -2.89 5.49 -10.58
N ILE A 23 -3.58 5.61 -9.44
CA ILE A 23 -4.82 4.87 -9.14
C ILE A 23 -5.95 5.24 -10.11
N LYS A 24 -6.06 6.51 -10.53
CA LYS A 24 -7.03 6.93 -11.55
C LYS A 24 -6.66 6.44 -12.96
N GLU A 25 -5.37 6.39 -13.27
CA GLU A 25 -4.85 5.99 -14.58
C GLU A 25 -4.92 4.46 -14.83
N GLY A 26 -4.89 3.64 -13.77
CA GLY A 26 -4.86 2.18 -13.89
C GLY A 26 -5.76 1.48 -12.86
N PRO A 27 -6.61 0.52 -13.27
CA PRO A 27 -7.59 -0.14 -12.38
C PRO A 27 -6.94 -0.95 -11.26
N ASN A 28 -7.77 -1.42 -10.31
CA ASN A 28 -7.48 -2.19 -9.08
C ASN A 28 -6.33 -3.22 -9.14
N THR A 29 -5.95 -3.73 -10.30
CA THR A 29 -4.78 -4.62 -10.45
C THR A 29 -3.46 -3.98 -10.01
N ILE A 30 -3.30 -2.65 -10.11
CA ILE A 30 -2.07 -1.99 -9.66
C ILE A 30 -2.02 -1.81 -8.13
N ILE A 31 -3.17 -1.74 -7.47
CA ILE A 31 -3.25 -1.41 -6.03
C ILE A 31 -2.78 -2.55 -5.15
N ASN A 32 -2.96 -3.78 -5.63
CA ASN A 32 -2.56 -5.03 -5.00
C ASN A 32 -1.38 -5.70 -5.72
N TYR A 33 -0.70 -4.96 -6.61
CA TYR A 33 0.48 -5.48 -7.31
C TYR A 33 1.55 -5.89 -6.29
N LYS A 34 2.05 -7.12 -6.42
CA LYS A 34 3.13 -7.66 -5.59
C LYS A 34 4.45 -7.53 -6.34
N ASP A 35 5.48 -7.04 -5.68
CA ASP A 35 6.82 -7.10 -6.23
C ASP A 35 7.47 -8.49 -6.05
N ARG A 36 8.76 -8.61 -6.40
CA ARG A 36 9.51 -9.87 -6.31
C ARG A 36 9.61 -10.43 -4.88
N SER A 37 9.45 -9.58 -3.88
CA SER A 37 9.45 -9.94 -2.46
C SER A 37 8.03 -10.12 -1.91
N GLY A 38 7.01 -10.01 -2.77
CA GLY A 38 5.61 -10.13 -2.39
C GLY A 38 5.01 -8.86 -1.79
N PHE A 39 5.74 -7.75 -1.77
CA PHE A 39 5.27 -6.50 -1.17
C PHE A 39 4.32 -5.75 -2.10
N THR A 40 3.24 -5.21 -1.52
CA THR A 40 2.27 -4.34 -2.20
C THR A 40 2.55 -2.86 -1.93
N PRO A 41 1.96 -1.92 -2.69
CA PRO A 41 2.01 -0.50 -2.36
C PRO A 41 1.57 -0.20 -0.92
N LEU A 42 0.59 -0.93 -0.39
CA LEU A 42 0.11 -0.75 0.99
C LEU A 42 1.18 -1.15 2.02
N HIS A 43 1.97 -2.21 1.76
CA HIS A 43 3.11 -2.53 2.63
C HIS A 43 4.12 -1.39 2.68
N MET A 44 4.43 -0.77 1.53
CA MET A 44 5.40 0.34 1.48
C MET A 44 4.86 1.56 2.22
N ALA A 45 3.60 1.94 2.00
CA ALA A 45 3.00 3.05 2.73
C ALA A 45 3.02 2.80 4.24
N ALA A 46 2.71 1.58 4.69
CA ALA A 46 2.73 1.19 6.10
C ALA A 46 4.15 1.23 6.68
N MET A 47 5.11 0.62 6.00
CA MET A 47 6.53 0.54 6.39
C MET A 47 7.19 1.90 6.54
N PHE A 48 6.89 2.84 5.65
CA PHE A 48 7.44 4.19 5.71
C PHE A 48 6.60 5.15 6.59
N GLY A 49 5.45 4.70 7.08
CA GLY A 49 4.61 5.45 8.02
C GLY A 49 3.65 6.44 7.36
N HIS A 50 3.39 6.31 6.07
CA HIS A 50 2.57 7.22 5.27
C HIS A 50 1.08 6.88 5.45
N LYS A 51 0.52 7.28 6.60
CA LYS A 51 -0.87 7.00 6.96
C LYS A 51 -1.87 7.50 5.92
N ASN A 52 -1.66 8.68 5.35
CA ASN A 52 -2.55 9.24 4.33
C ASN A 52 -2.56 8.37 3.07
N ILE A 53 -1.38 7.89 2.64
CA ILE A 53 -1.29 6.96 1.51
C ILE A 53 -1.95 5.62 1.83
N CYS A 54 -1.77 5.09 3.05
CA CYS A 54 -2.49 3.88 3.48
C CYS A 54 -4.00 4.08 3.33
N THR A 55 -4.51 5.24 3.75
CA THR A 55 -5.94 5.61 3.62
C THR A 55 -6.37 5.64 2.16
N ILE A 56 -5.64 6.36 1.30
CA ILE A 56 -5.92 6.44 -0.15
C ILE A 56 -5.96 5.05 -0.78
N LEU A 57 -4.99 4.18 -0.47
CA LEU A 57 -4.92 2.84 -1.00
C LEU A 57 -6.11 1.98 -0.52
N LEU A 58 -6.43 2.01 0.78
CA LEU A 58 -7.52 1.25 1.37
C LEU A 58 -8.90 1.70 0.85
N GLU A 59 -9.13 3.01 0.72
CA GLU A 59 -10.36 3.56 0.13
C GLU A 59 -10.58 3.10 -1.31
N ASN A 60 -9.48 2.87 -2.04
CA ASN A 60 -9.50 2.40 -3.42
C ASN A 60 -9.40 0.86 -3.55
N GLY A 61 -9.57 0.12 -2.45
CA GLY A 61 -9.70 -1.35 -2.49
C GLY A 61 -8.37 -2.11 -2.35
N ALA A 62 -7.35 -1.51 -1.74
CA ALA A 62 -6.17 -2.24 -1.35
C ALA A 62 -6.50 -3.34 -0.33
N ASP A 63 -6.00 -4.54 -0.59
CA ASP A 63 -6.19 -5.69 0.27
C ASP A 63 -5.10 -5.71 1.35
N LYS A 64 -5.54 -5.41 2.58
CA LYS A 64 -4.72 -5.42 3.80
C LYS A 64 -4.36 -6.82 4.30
N THR A 65 -4.86 -7.89 3.67
CA THR A 65 -4.60 -9.28 4.07
C THR A 65 -3.51 -9.94 3.23
N ILE A 66 -3.07 -9.30 2.14
CA ILE A 66 -2.00 -9.83 1.29
C ILE A 66 -0.70 -9.94 2.08
N GLN A 67 -0.07 -11.11 2.02
CA GLN A 67 1.21 -11.37 2.67
C GLN A 67 2.39 -11.24 1.69
N SER A 68 3.51 -10.73 2.21
CA SER A 68 4.84 -10.80 1.60
C SER A 68 5.33 -12.27 1.53
N LEU A 69 6.51 -12.50 0.95
CA LEU A 69 7.13 -13.83 0.98
C LEU A 69 7.53 -14.28 2.39
N ASP A 70 7.70 -13.32 3.31
CA ASP A 70 8.03 -13.57 4.73
C ASP A 70 6.77 -13.75 5.60
N ASN A 71 5.59 -13.90 4.98
CA ASN A 71 4.27 -14.00 5.62
C ASN A 71 3.80 -12.74 6.37
N GLU A 72 4.45 -11.61 6.12
CA GLU A 72 4.09 -10.33 6.74
C GLU A 72 2.97 -9.65 5.96
N THR A 73 1.94 -9.19 6.66
CA THR A 73 0.90 -8.31 6.12
C THR A 73 1.35 -6.83 6.16
N PRO A 74 0.64 -5.91 5.49
CA PRO A 74 0.94 -4.48 5.60
C PRO A 74 0.89 -3.95 7.03
N SER A 75 0.05 -4.52 7.90
CA SER A 75 0.02 -4.13 9.31
C SER A 75 1.23 -4.60 10.10
N ASP A 76 1.79 -5.76 9.75
CA ASP A 76 2.95 -6.34 10.44
C ASP A 76 4.22 -5.51 10.18
N VAL A 77 4.37 -4.99 8.96
CA VAL A 77 5.50 -4.14 8.58
C VAL A 77 5.30 -2.66 8.90
N ALA A 78 4.19 -2.27 9.54
CA ALA A 78 3.86 -0.87 9.75
C ALA A 78 4.87 -0.18 10.68
N LYS A 79 5.26 1.07 10.33
CA LYS A 79 6.24 1.88 11.08
C LYS A 79 5.91 2.03 12.57
N THR A 80 4.62 2.02 12.91
CA THR A 80 4.15 2.12 14.29
C THR A 80 2.99 1.15 14.51
N VAL A 81 2.86 0.65 15.75
CA VAL A 81 1.73 -0.20 16.17
C VAL A 81 0.40 0.50 15.91
N THR A 82 0.30 1.81 16.15
CA THR A 82 -0.91 2.60 15.88
C THR A 82 -1.30 2.57 14.40
N LEU A 83 -0.33 2.65 13.49
CA LEU A 83 -0.61 2.57 12.05
C LEU A 83 -1.01 1.15 11.63
N GLY A 84 -0.34 0.12 12.15
CA GLY A 84 -0.73 -1.27 11.90
C GLY A 84 -2.16 -1.56 12.35
N ASN A 85 -2.52 -1.12 13.56
CA ASN A 85 -3.90 -1.22 14.08
C ASN A 85 -4.90 -0.44 13.22
N TYR A 86 -4.52 0.76 12.74
CA TYR A 86 -5.36 1.54 11.84
C TYR A 86 -5.65 0.77 10.54
N ILE A 87 -4.63 0.18 9.91
CA ILE A 87 -4.78 -0.62 8.69
C ILE A 87 -5.70 -1.82 8.97
N ASN A 88 -5.47 -2.56 10.06
CA ASN A 88 -6.28 -3.74 10.40
C ASN A 88 -7.74 -3.42 10.71
N THR A 89 -8.01 -2.31 11.38
CA THR A 89 -9.37 -1.90 11.74
C THR A 89 -10.08 -1.09 10.65
N PHE A 90 -9.37 -0.70 9.59
CA PHE A 90 -9.96 0.04 8.48
C PHE A 90 -11.13 -0.74 7.86
N SER A 91 -12.32 -0.15 7.90
CA SER A 91 -13.53 -0.65 7.23
C SER A 91 -14.04 0.45 6.30
N LYS A 92 -14.43 0.06 5.09
CA LYS A 92 -15.00 0.94 4.07
C LYS A 92 -16.52 0.90 4.15
#